data_AF-A0A937DKP8-F1
#
_entry.id   AF-A0A937DKP8-F1
#
_cell.length_a   1.000
_cell.length_b   1.000
_cell.length_c   1.000
_cell.angle_alpha   90.00
_cell.angle_beta   90.00
_cell.angle_gamma   90.00
#
_symmetry.space_group_name_H-M   'P 1'
#
loop_
_entity.id
_entity.type
_entity.pdbx_description
1 polymer ?
#
loop_
_entity_poly.entity_id
_entity_poly.type
_entity_poly.pdbx_seq_one_letter_code
_entity_poly.pdbx_strand_id
1 'polypeptide(L)'
;MNTNQLNPGDRVRVTQQVPRQNFGGGSMATAVEGTVVKLDQMKTGSWYAHGKDDKLWLDRLILKKDDGETVYLNLDRNSNVELVRKA
;
A
#
# COMPACT_ATOMS: atom_id res chain seq x y z
N MET A 1 -5.76 -7.30 -6.89
CA MET A 1 -5.38 -6.86 -8.25
C MET A 1 -3.87 -6.97 -8.37
N ASN A 2 -3.34 -7.36 -9.54
CA ASN A 2 -1.90 -7.29 -9.80
C ASN A 2 -1.49 -5.81 -9.82
N THR A 3 -0.72 -5.37 -8.83
CA THR A 3 -0.23 -3.99 -8.67
C THR A 3 0.62 -3.52 -9.86
N ASN A 4 1.14 -4.45 -10.68
CA ASN A 4 1.89 -4.21 -11.93
C ASN A 4 1.15 -3.43 -13.04
N GLN A 5 -0.08 -2.96 -12.81
CA GLN A 5 -0.86 -2.18 -13.79
C GLN A 5 -1.07 -0.72 -13.40
N LEU A 6 -0.55 -0.28 -12.26
CA LEU A 6 -0.67 1.11 -11.81
C LEU A 6 0.38 1.99 -12.48
N ASN A 7 -0.05 3.08 -13.09
CA ASN A 7 0.82 4.06 -13.72
C ASN A 7 0.84 5.36 -12.90
N PRO A 8 1.96 6.10 -12.89
CA PRO A 8 1.98 7.47 -12.39
C PRO A 8 0.85 8.29 -13.05
N GLY A 9 0.08 9.01 -12.23
CA GLY A 9 -1.09 9.78 -12.67
C GLY A 9 -2.44 9.09 -12.44
N ASP A 10 -2.47 7.76 -12.25
CA ASP A 10 -3.71 7.04 -11.93
C ASP A 10 -4.26 7.50 -10.57
N ARG A 11 -5.58 7.65 -10.46
CA ARG A 11 -6.26 7.89 -9.18
C ARG A 11 -6.69 6.56 -8.59
N VAL A 12 -6.28 6.29 -7.35
CA VAL A 12 -6.59 5.02 -6.68
C VAL A 12 -7.16 5.23 -5.28
N ARG A 13 -7.92 4.24 -4.82
CA ARG A 13 -8.27 4.03 -3.42
C ARG A 13 -7.52 2.80 -2.92
N VAL A 14 -6.79 2.96 -1.82
CA VAL A 14 -6.07 1.89 -1.16
C VAL A 14 -6.76 1.60 0.16
N THR A 15 -7.28 0.39 0.31
CA THR A 15 -7.86 -0.10 1.55
C THR A 15 -6.92 -1.10 2.19
N GLN A 16 -6.41 -0.80 3.39
CA GLN A 16 -5.59 -1.71 4.17
C GLN A 16 -6.41 -2.33 5.28
N GLN A 17 -6.31 -3.65 5.41
CA GLN A 17 -7.03 -4.39 6.44
C GLN A 17 -6.07 -4.97 7.47
N VAL A 18 -6.40 -4.80 8.75
CA VAL A 18 -5.73 -5.47 9.87
C VAL A 18 -6.69 -6.50 10.44
N PRO A 19 -6.44 -7.80 10.21
CA PRO A 19 -7.22 -8.86 10.82
C PRO A 19 -7.07 -8.79 12.35
N ARG A 20 -8.18 -8.69 13.09
CA ARG A 20 -8.15 -8.80 14.55
C ARG A 20 -8.29 -10.26 14.98
N GLN A 21 -7.53 -10.67 15.98
CA GLN A 21 -7.62 -12.04 16.52
C GLN A 21 -8.91 -12.24 17.33
N ASN A 22 -9.60 -13.34 17.04
CA ASN A 22 -10.56 -14.17 17.80
C ASN A 22 -11.55 -13.61 18.84
N PHE A 23 -11.73 -12.30 19.01
CA PHE A 23 -12.74 -11.74 19.93
C PHE A 23 -13.88 -11.00 19.22
N GLY A 24 -14.33 -11.51 18.06
CA GLY A 24 -15.60 -11.10 17.43
C GLY A 24 -15.65 -9.71 16.78
N GLY A 25 -14.54 -8.96 16.78
CA GLY A 25 -14.53 -7.55 16.35
C GLY A 25 -14.37 -7.27 14.84
N GLY A 26 -14.33 -8.29 13.98
CA GLY A 26 -14.10 -8.12 12.54
C GLY A 26 -12.72 -7.55 12.19
N SER A 27 -12.44 -7.37 10.89
CA SER A 27 -11.22 -6.71 10.41
C SER A 27 -11.35 -5.19 10.57
N MET A 28 -10.27 -4.53 11.00
CA MET A 28 -10.19 -3.07 10.85
C MET A 28 -9.79 -2.75 9.41
N ALA A 29 -10.40 -1.73 8.83
CA ALA A 29 -10.01 -1.22 7.52
C ALA A 29 -9.73 0.28 7.58
N THR A 30 -8.66 0.71 6.92
CA THR A 30 -8.35 2.12 6.68
C THR A 30 -8.25 2.32 5.18
N ALA A 31 -8.89 3.37 4.66
CA ALA A 31 -8.83 3.72 3.25
C ALA A 31 -8.11 5.05 3.04
N VAL A 32 -7.26 5.11 2.01
CA VAL A 32 -6.56 6.32 1.56
C VAL A 32 -6.76 6.47 0.06
N GLU A 33 -7.11 7.66 -0.39
CA GLU A 33 -7.18 7.98 -1.81
C GLU A 33 -6.11 8.97 -2.21
N GLY A 34 -5.62 8.82 -3.43
CA GLY A 34 -4.60 9.70 -3.98
C GLY A 34 -4.24 9.37 -5.41
N THR A 35 -3.47 10.26 -6.01
CA THR A 35 -2.87 10.06 -7.33
C THR A 35 -1.56 9.31 -7.19
N VAL A 36 -1.37 8.26 -7.98
CA VAL A 36 -0.14 7.47 -8.01
C VAL A 36 1.00 8.36 -8.47
N VAL A 37 2.04 8.46 -7.64
CA VAL A 37 3.31 9.10 -7.97
C VAL A 37 4.28 8.05 -8.48
N LYS A 38 4.38 6.93 -7.76
CA LYS A 38 5.30 5.83 -8.08
C LYS A 38 4.86 4.53 -7.39
N LEU A 39 5.09 3.40 -8.05
CA LEU A 39 5.06 2.07 -7.45
C LEU A 39 6.45 1.44 -7.67
N ASP A 40 7.06 0.92 -6.61
CA ASP A 40 8.38 0.30 -6.68
C ASP A 40 8.57 -0.78 -5.60
N GLN A 41 9.55 -1.66 -5.78
CA GLN A 41 9.98 -2.58 -4.74
C GLN A 41 11.16 -1.98 -3.97
N MET A 42 11.03 -1.92 -2.64
CA MET A 42 12.06 -1.38 -1.76
C MET A 42 12.36 -2.35 -0.62
N LYS A 43 13.63 -2.38 -0.18
CA LYS A 43 14.02 -3.14 1.01
C LYS A 43 13.30 -2.59 2.25
N THR A 44 12.94 -3.48 3.16
CA THR A 44 12.44 -3.08 4.47
C THR A 44 13.52 -2.35 5.27
N GLY A 45 13.13 -1.30 6.00
CA GLY A 45 13.99 -0.61 6.97
C GLY A 45 13.85 -1.15 8.40
N SER A 46 13.10 -2.23 8.58
CA SER A 46 12.88 -2.83 9.90
C SER A 46 14.13 -3.57 10.39
N TRP A 47 14.60 -3.21 11.58
CA TRP A 47 15.63 -3.96 12.30
C TRP A 47 15.15 -5.37 12.69
N TYR A 48 13.93 -5.51 13.21
CA TYR A 48 13.44 -6.84 13.63
C TYR A 48 13.27 -7.80 12.44
N ALA A 49 12.75 -7.29 11.33
CA ALA A 49 12.70 -8.02 10.07
C ALA A 49 13.96 -7.78 9.24
N HIS A 50 15.16 -7.81 9.87
CA HIS A 50 16.41 -8.08 9.15
C HIS A 50 16.12 -9.28 8.26
N GLY A 51 15.89 -8.99 6.99
CA GLY A 51 15.39 -9.97 6.04
C GLY A 51 16.29 -11.17 6.19
N LYS A 52 15.72 -12.37 6.35
CA LYS A 52 16.52 -13.58 6.31
C LYS A 52 17.35 -13.49 5.03
N ASP A 53 18.65 -13.23 5.16
CA ASP A 53 19.61 -12.91 4.09
C ASP A 53 19.47 -11.54 3.36
N ASP A 54 19.04 -10.45 4.03
CA ASP A 54 18.97 -9.06 3.50
C ASP A 54 18.11 -8.86 2.23
N LYS A 55 17.14 -9.76 2.01
CA LYS A 55 16.33 -9.86 0.78
C LYS A 55 14.83 -9.68 0.98
N LEU A 56 14.38 -9.04 2.06
CA LEU A 56 12.97 -8.72 2.19
C LEU A 56 12.64 -7.42 1.46
N TRP A 57 11.98 -7.55 0.31
CA TRP A 57 11.47 -6.47 -0.51
C TRP A 57 9.96 -6.31 -0.26
N LEU A 58 9.50 -5.07 -0.22
CA LEU A 58 8.10 -4.70 -0.10
C LEU A 58 7.70 -3.85 -1.29
N ASP A 59 6.52 -4.09 -1.82
CA ASP A 59 5.88 -3.18 -2.77
C ASP A 59 5.51 -1.89 -2.02
N ARG A 60 6.03 -0.76 -2.48
CA ARG A 60 5.75 0.57 -1.92
C ARG A 60 5.06 1.44 -2.95
N LEU A 61 3.85 1.87 -2.60
CA LEU A 61 3.05 2.79 -3.39
C LEU A 61 3.15 4.19 -2.78
N ILE A 62 3.55 5.15 -3.60
CA ILE A 62 3.63 6.56 -3.24
C ILE A 62 2.42 7.27 -3.86
N LEU A 63 1.62 7.91 -3.03
CA LEU A 63 0.46 8.69 -3.47
C LEU A 63 0.63 10.17 -3.10
N LYS A 64 0.07 11.03 -3.95
CA LYS A 64 -0.21 12.42 -3.64
C LYS A 64 -1.70 12.56 -3.35
N LYS A 65 -2.06 12.96 -2.13
CA LYS A 65 -3.43 13.24 -1.72
C LYS A 65 -3.89 14.60 -2.28
N ASP A 66 -5.20 14.86 -2.24
CA ASP A 66 -5.79 16.09 -2.76
C ASP A 66 -5.38 17.35 -1.99
N ASP A 67 -5.08 17.20 -0.70
CA ASP A 67 -4.54 18.25 0.17
C ASP A 67 -3.05 18.53 -0.09
N GLY A 68 -2.43 17.81 -1.03
CA GLY A 68 -1.02 17.92 -1.34
C GLY A 68 -0.10 17.14 -0.40
N GLU A 69 -0.63 16.36 0.55
CA GLU A 69 0.19 15.45 1.34
C GLU A 69 0.74 14.31 0.47
N THR A 70 2.02 13.94 0.66
CA THR A 70 2.60 12.74 0.05
C THR A 70 2.62 11.61 1.07
N VAL A 71 1.98 10.49 0.74
CA VAL A 71 1.90 9.32 1.61
C VAL A 71 2.61 8.12 0.98
N TYR A 72 3.25 7.32 1.83
CA TYR A 72 3.99 6.12 1.45
C TYR A 72 3.29 4.91 2.06
N LEU A 73 2.79 4.01 1.22
CA LEU A 73 2.03 2.84 1.63
C LEU A 73 2.83 1.57 1.30
N ASN A 74 3.09 0.74 2.30
CA ASN A 74 3.59 -0.61 2.09
C ASN A 74 2.42 -1.52 1.76
N LEU A 75 2.47 -2.17 0.61
CA LEU A 75 1.43 -3.09 0.18
C LEU A 75 1.76 -4.50 0.65
N ASP A 76 0.73 -5.21 1.08
CA ASP A 76 0.80 -6.59 1.51
C ASP A 76 -0.46 -7.35 1.05
N ARG A 77 -0.57 -8.61 1.48
CA ARG A 77 -1.72 -9.48 1.13
C ARG A 77 -3.08 -8.97 1.61
N ASN A 78 -3.11 -8.06 2.59
CA ASN A 78 -4.34 -7.49 3.14
C ASN A 78 -4.60 -6.06 2.61
N SER A 79 -3.83 -5.65 1.60
CA SER A 79 -3.99 -4.38 0.91
C SER A 79 -4.78 -4.58 -0.37
N ASN A 80 -5.86 -3.81 -0.53
CA ASN A 80 -6.64 -3.78 -1.76
C ASN A 80 -6.47 -2.40 -2.42
N VAL A 81 -6.10 -2.41 -3.70
CA VAL A 81 -5.93 -1.18 -4.49
C VAL A 81 -6.95 -1.20 -5.61
N GLU A 82 -7.79 -0.17 -5.65
CA GLU A 82 -8.87 0.01 -6.61
C GLU A 82 -8.57 1.23 -7.48
N LEU A 83 -8.65 1.07 -8.80
CA LEU A 83 -8.53 2.17 -9.74
C LEU A 83 -9.84 2.98 -9.71
N VAL A 84 -9.76 4.23 -9.29
CA VAL A 84 -10.88 5.18 -9.29
C VAL A 84 -10.94 5.91 -10.63
N ARG A 85 -9.78 6.31 -11.16
CA ARG A 85 -9.65 6.95 -12.48
C ARG A 85 -8.32 6.59 -13.12
N LYS A 86 -8.33 6.30 -14.42
CA LYS A 86 -7.10 6.14 -15.20
C LYS A 86 -6.54 7.51 -15.61
N ALA A 87 -5.22 7.61 -15.71
CA ALA A 87 -4.55 8.79 -16.25
C ALA A 87 -4.89 9.02 -17.74
#